data_AF-A0A7Y5RQI6-F1
#
_entry.id   AF-A0A7Y5RQI6-F1
#
_cell.length_a   1.000
_cell.length_b   1.000
_cell.length_c   1.000
_cell.angle_alpha   90.00
_cell.angle_beta   90.00
_cell.angle_gamma   90.00
#
_symmetry.space_group_name_H-M   'P 1'
#
loop_
_entity.id
_entity.type
_entity.pdbx_description
1 polymer ?
#
loop_
_entity_poly.entity_id
_entity_poly.type
_entity_poly.pdbx_seq_one_letter_code
_entity_poly.pdbx_strand_id
1 'polypeptide(L)' 'MKNRQEILSSRLCGCFSCLAIFPPDEVVDWTDDDQTAICPRCPVDSVIGSASGFPIEKDFLAKMHKRWFEYR' A
#
# COMPACT_ATOMS: atom_id res chain seq x y z
N MET A 1 5.79 6.81 7.08
CA MET A 1 6.12 7.09 5.66
C MET A 1 5.00 7.98 5.16
N LYS A 2 5.25 9.24 4.81
CA LYS A 2 4.14 10.15 4.46
C LYS A 2 3.75 9.97 2.99
N ASN A 3 2.72 9.15 2.72
CA ASN A 3 2.30 8.78 1.36
C ASN A 3 0.85 9.18 1.02
N ARG A 4 0.15 9.93 1.88
CA ARG A 4 -1.25 10.28 1.64
C ARG A 4 -1.54 10.92 0.28
N GLN A 5 -0.73 11.89 -0.14
CA GLN A 5 -0.94 12.54 -1.45
C GLN A 5 -0.73 11.55 -2.61
N GLU A 6 0.23 10.63 -2.50
CA GLU A 6 0.47 9.58 -3.48
C GLU A 6 -0.73 8.62 -3.57
N ILE A 7 -1.25 8.17 -2.42
CA ILE A 7 -2.43 7.29 -2.38
C ILE A 7 -3.65 7.99 -2.98
N LEU A 8 -3.91 9.24 -2.60
CA LEU A 8 -5.06 10.00 -3.10
C LEU A 8 -4.95 10.37 -4.60
N SER A 9 -3.74 10.41 -5.16
CA SER A 9 -3.52 10.65 -6.59
C SER A 9 -3.43 9.37 -7.42
N SER A 10 -3.52 8.19 -6.77
CA SER A 10 -3.42 6.90 -7.42
C SER A 10 -4.74 6.44 -8.03
N ARG A 11 -4.67 5.53 -9.00
CA ARG A 11 -5.84 4.80 -9.51
C ARG A 11 -5.99 3.43 -8.86
N LEU A 12 -4.88 2.83 -8.46
CA LEU A 12 -4.81 1.55 -7.77
C LEU A 12 -3.83 1.66 -6.61
N CYS A 13 -4.15 0.96 -5.53
CA CYS A 13 -3.29 0.75 -4.38
C CYS A 13 -3.05 -0.75 -4.19
N GLY A 14 -1.89 -1.08 -3.65
CA GLY A 14 -1.47 -2.43 -3.34
C GLY A 14 -0.91 -2.51 -1.94
N CYS A 15 -1.30 -3.53 -1.18
CA CYS A 15 -0.65 -3.86 0.07
C CYS A 15 0.42 -4.92 -0.18
N PHE A 16 1.68 -4.61 0.08
CA PHE A 16 2.77 -5.58 -0.09
C PHE A 16 2.95 -6.51 1.13
N SER A 17 2.05 -6.46 2.11
CA SER A 17 1.97 -7.44 3.20
C SER A 17 0.99 -8.58 2.87
N CYS A 18 -0.26 -8.29 2.51
CA CYS A 18 -1.25 -9.32 2.13
C CYS A 18 -1.43 -9.52 0.61
N LEU A 19 -0.73 -8.74 -0.21
CA LEU A 19 -0.79 -8.77 -1.69
C LEU A 19 -2.15 -8.35 -2.28
N ALA A 20 -3.03 -7.74 -1.48
CA ALA A 20 -4.30 -7.21 -1.96
C ALA A 20 -4.07 -5.98 -2.86
N ILE A 21 -4.90 -5.86 -3.91
CA ILE A 21 -4.98 -4.70 -4.80
C ILE A 21 -6.41 -4.15 -4.70
N PHE A 22 -6.54 -2.84 -4.52
CA PHE A 22 -7.82 -2.15 -4.27
C PHE A 22 -7.76 -0.70 -4.77
N PRO A 23 -8.91 -0.05 -5.03
CA PRO A 23 -8.96 1.38 -5.32
C PRO A 23 -8.56 2.21 -4.08
N PRO A 24 -7.98 3.40 -4.26
CA PRO A 24 -7.56 4.26 -3.13
C PRO A 24 -8.73 4.64 -2.20
N ASP A 25 -9.95 4.70 -2.71
CA ASP A 25 -11.15 5.06 -1.94
C ASP A 25 -11.52 4.02 -0.87
N GLU A 26 -10.98 2.79 -0.94
CA GLU A 26 -11.12 1.81 0.15
C GLU A 26 -10.21 2.13 1.36
N VAL A 27 -9.24 3.04 1.23
CA VAL A 27 -8.37 3.47 2.35
C VAL A 27 -9.10 4.49 3.22
N VAL A 28 -9.75 3.99 4.26
CA VAL A 28 -10.46 4.81 5.26
C VAL A 28 -9.63 5.11 6.50
N ASP A 29 -8.68 4.23 6.83
CA ASP A 29 -7.85 4.32 8.03
C ASP A 29 -6.44 4.82 7.72
N TRP A 30 -5.93 5.69 8.58
CA TRP A 30 -4.63 6.33 8.43
C TRP A 30 -3.89 6.37 9.78
N THR A 31 -2.57 6.39 9.72
CA THR A 31 -1.68 6.55 10.88
C THR A 31 -0.62 7.62 10.59
N ASP A 32 0.26 7.90 11.55
CA ASP A 32 1.34 8.92 11.41
C ASP A 32 0.74 10.30 11.08
N ASP A 33 -0.16 10.79 11.94
CA ASP A 33 -0.92 12.05 11.78
C ASP A 33 -1.70 12.13 10.45
N ASP A 34 -2.48 11.09 10.16
CA ASP A 34 -3.21 10.92 8.91
C ASP A 34 -2.33 11.02 7.66
N GLN A 35 -1.06 10.57 7.70
CA GLN A 35 -0.15 10.65 6.55
C GLN A 35 0.22 9.31 5.94
N THR A 36 0.00 8.20 6.65
CA THR A 36 0.32 6.85 6.18
C THR A 36 -0.94 6.02 6.07
N ALA A 37 -1.22 5.49 4.87
CA ALA A 37 -2.39 4.65 4.63
C ALA A 37 -2.32 3.29 5.36
N ILE A 38 -3.42 2.86 5.96
CA ILE A 38 -3.59 1.51 6.50
C ILE A 38 -4.35 0.65 5.49
N CYS A 39 -3.87 -0.58 5.26
CA CYS A 39 -4.51 -1.54 4.38
C CYS A 39 -5.92 -1.92 4.90
N PRO A 40 -6.98 -1.87 4.07
CA PRO A 40 -8.34 -2.21 4.48
C PRO A 40 -8.57 -3.70 4.70
N ARG A 41 -7.56 -4.55 4.48
CA ARG A 41 -7.67 -6.02 4.53
C ARG A 41 -6.87 -6.68 5.65
N CYS A 42 -5.66 -6.20 5.93
CA CYS A 42 -4.74 -6.86 6.87
C CYS A 42 -4.10 -5.87 7.88
N PRO A 43 -4.91 -4.94 8.41
CA PRO A 43 -4.58 -3.64 9.03
C PRO A 43 -3.10 -3.33 9.30
N VAL A 44 -2.29 -3.18 8.24
CA VAL A 44 -0.89 -2.76 8.29
C VAL A 44 -0.68 -1.57 7.35
N ASP A 45 0.32 -0.77 7.68
CA ASP A 45 0.72 0.46 7.00
C ASP A 45 1.64 0.23 5.77
N SER A 46 1.49 -0.92 5.10
CA SER A 46 2.33 -1.35 3.99
C SER A 46 1.61 -1.21 2.65
N VAL A 47 1.07 -0.01 2.40
CA VAL A 47 0.29 0.32 1.19
C VAL A 47 1.12 1.21 0.27
N ILE A 48 1.13 0.90 -1.03
CA ILE A 48 1.73 1.70 -2.10
C ILE A 48 0.69 1.95 -3.20
N GLY A 49 0.67 3.15 -3.75
CA GLY A 49 -0.23 3.58 -4.81
C GLY A 49 0.45 3.70 -6.17
N SER A 50 -0.32 3.58 -7.25
CA SER A 50 0.15 3.68 -8.64
C SER A 50 0.83 5.03 -8.97
N ALA A 51 0.55 6.10 -8.22
CA ALA A 51 1.21 7.40 -8.39
C ALA A 51 2.66 7.40 -7.88
N SER A 52 3.09 6.36 -7.15
CA SER A 52 4.50 6.14 -6.79
C SER A 52 5.41 5.90 -8.01
N GLY A 53 4.83 5.61 -9.18
CA GLY A 53 5.56 5.23 -10.39
C GLY A 53 5.92 3.74 -10.45
N PHE A 54 5.52 2.94 -9.47
CA PHE A 54 5.74 1.50 -9.45
C PHE A 54 4.51 0.70 -9.93
N PRO A 55 4.71 -0.51 -10.49
CA PRO A 55 3.60 -1.36 -10.91
C PRO A 55 2.81 -1.86 -9.70
N ILE A 56 1.50 -1.65 -9.69
CA ILE A 56 0.59 -2.23 -8.68
C ILE A 56 0.08 -3.58 -9.19
N GLU A 57 1.01 -4.54 -9.28
CA GLU A 57 0.78 -5.90 -9.78
C GLU A 57 1.23 -6.93 -8.74
N LYS A 58 0.59 -8.11 -8.74
CA LYS A 58 0.88 -9.17 -7.76
C LYS A 58 2.36 -9.55 -7.72
N ASP A 59 3.03 -9.65 -8.86
CA ASP A 59 4.45 -10.02 -8.92
C ASP A 59 5.35 -8.95 -8.29
N PHE A 60 5.04 -7.67 -8.49
CA PHE A 60 5.78 -6.57 -7.87
C PHE A 60 5.54 -6.55 -6.36
N LEU A 61 4.29 -6.66 -5.93
CA LEU A 61 3.93 -6.73 -4.51
C LEU A 61 4.56 -7.93 -3.82
N ALA A 62 4.64 -9.09 -4.47
CA ALA A 62 5.29 -10.28 -3.93
C ALA A 62 6.82 -10.09 -3.76
N LYS A 63 7.48 -9.39 -4.69
CA LYS A 63 8.90 -9.02 -4.54
C LYS A 63 9.11 -8.07 -3.36
N MET A 64 8.21 -7.11 -3.16
CA MET A 64 8.24 -6.25 -1.98
C MET A 64 7.98 -7.06 -0.70
N HIS A 65 6.95 -7.90 -0.67
CA HIS A 65 6.70 -8.79 0.47
C HIS A 65 7.96 -9.56 0.86
N LYS A 66 8.61 -10.19 -0.13
CA LYS A 66 9.84 -10.93 0.08
C LYS A 66 10.94 -10.05 0.70
N ARG A 67 11.15 -8.85 0.18
CA ARG A 67 12.21 -7.94 0.62
C ARG A 67 12.01 -7.35 2.03
N TRP A 68 10.77 -7.20 2.48
CA TRP A 68 10.43 -6.52 3.74
C TRP A 68 9.82 -7.42 4.83
N PHE A 69 9.28 -8.59 4.47
CA PHE A 69 8.57 -9.49 5.38
C PHE A 69 9.10 -10.93 5.45
N GLU A 70 9.96 -11.39 4.53
CA GLU A 70 10.43 -12.80 4.53
C GLU A 70 11.27 -13.18 5.76
N TYR A 71 11.81 -12.20 6.50
CA TYR A 71 12.65 -12.44 7.69
C TYR A 71 11.97 -12.05 9.01
N ARG A 72 10.64 -11.94 9.03
CA ARG A 72 9.86 -11.63 10.23
C ARG A 72 9.13 -12.85 10.77
#